data_AF-A0A1M7KMW5-F1
#
_entry.id   AF-A0A1M7KMW5-F1
#
_cell.length_a   1.000
_cell.length_b   1.000
_cell.length_c   1.000
_cell.angle_alpha   90.00
_cell.angle_beta   90.00
_cell.angle_gamma   90.00
#
_symmetry.space_group_name_H-M   'P 1'
#
loop_
_entity.id
_entity.type
_entity.pdbx_description
1 polymer ?
#
loop_
_entity_poly.entity_id
_entity_poly.type
_entity_poly.pdbx_seq_one_letter_code
_entity_poly.pdbx_strand_id
1 'polypeptide(L)'
;MLIGFISLLLFDEIHFRSLNFNLPLIVLSLLHYVCVAISEELLLRGFILNNLMKSFNNVTALLLSSVLFSLLHAGNPNITFFGLIDLFVAGILLGLPYLYTKNIWFSIALHFSWNFFQGTIFGFNVSGIENYSIIETDYKLASIWNGGDFGFEGSLLSLIFQLIAIGILYMSFENKLKNSLAREQNHSNKAS
;
A
#
# COMPACT_ATOMS: atom_id res chain seq x y z
N MET A 1 -4.97 5.69 7.01
CA MET A 1 -4.25 6.97 6.79
C MET A 1 -4.87 8.16 7.51
N LEU A 2 -6.15 8.51 7.29
CA LEU A 2 -6.79 9.63 8.01
C LEU A 2 -6.61 9.56 9.54
N ILE A 3 -6.81 8.38 10.13
CA ILE A 3 -6.57 8.16 11.56
C ILE A 3 -5.11 8.44 11.95
N GLY A 4 -4.15 8.00 11.11
CA GLY A 4 -2.72 8.27 11.32
C GLY A 4 -2.41 9.76 11.26
N PHE A 5 -2.91 10.45 10.23
CA PHE A 5 -2.77 11.90 10.07
C PHE A 5 -3.32 12.66 11.29
N ILE A 6 -4.55 12.35 11.72
CA ILE A 6 -5.16 12.95 12.91
C ILE A 6 -4.34 12.63 14.16
N SER A 7 -3.86 11.40 14.31
CA SER A 7 -3.03 11.01 15.46
C SER A 7 -1.77 11.86 15.51
N LEU A 8 -1.08 12.04 14.38
CA LEU A 8 0.14 12.85 14.30
C LEU A 8 -0.10 14.31 14.63
N LEU A 9 -1.25 14.89 14.23
CA LEU A 9 -1.64 16.23 14.64
C LEU A 9 -1.87 16.32 16.16
N LEU A 10 -2.53 15.32 16.75
CA LEU A 10 -2.84 15.31 18.19
C LEU A 10 -1.59 15.15 19.07
N PHE A 11 -0.57 14.45 18.58
CA PHE A 11 0.70 14.23 19.29
C PHE A 11 1.78 15.27 18.99
N ASP A 12 1.45 16.36 18.28
CA ASP A 12 2.38 17.42 17.89
C ASP A 12 3.55 16.94 17.00
N GLU A 13 3.35 15.83 16.28
CA GLU A 13 4.34 15.26 15.36
C GLU A 13 4.33 15.95 13.98
N ILE A 14 3.17 16.48 13.58
CA ILE A 14 3.00 17.31 12.39
C ILE A 14 2.16 18.54 12.71
N HIS A 15 2.39 19.62 11.98
CA HIS A 15 1.64 20.87 12.11
C HIS A 15 0.97 21.22 10.79
N PHE A 16 -0.33 21.49 10.84
CA PHE A 16 -1.06 22.04 9.71
C PHE A 16 -0.56 23.46 9.40
N ARG A 17 -0.19 23.69 8.13
CA ARG A 17 0.28 24.99 7.65
C ARG A 17 -0.81 25.71 6.86
N SER A 18 -1.28 25.10 5.78
CA SER A 18 -2.19 25.75 4.84
C SER A 18 -3.00 24.75 4.02
N LEU A 19 -4.03 25.27 3.33
CA LEU A 19 -4.74 24.53 2.28
C LEU A 19 -4.37 25.13 0.93
N ASN A 20 -3.85 24.29 0.04
CA ASN A 20 -3.46 24.67 -1.32
C ASN A 20 -4.37 23.95 -2.32
N PHE A 21 -5.41 24.63 -2.79
CA PHE A 21 -6.33 24.08 -3.78
C PHE A 21 -5.96 24.54 -5.19
N ASN A 22 -5.36 23.64 -5.96
CA ASN A 22 -5.01 23.84 -7.36
C ASN A 22 -5.56 22.69 -8.20
N LEU A 23 -6.71 22.91 -8.85
CA LEU A 23 -7.41 21.88 -9.62
C LEU A 23 -6.54 21.24 -10.72
N PRO A 24 -5.80 21.99 -11.56
CA PRO A 24 -4.85 21.41 -12.50
C PRO A 24 -3.84 20.45 -11.86
N LEU A 25 -3.26 20.81 -10.71
CA LEU A 25 -2.27 19.96 -10.02
C LEU A 25 -2.91 18.74 -9.36
N ILE A 26 -4.16 18.87 -8.87
CA ILE A 26 -4.94 17.72 -8.36
C ILE A 26 -5.18 16.71 -9.49
N VAL A 27 -5.62 17.17 -10.67
CA VAL A 27 -5.84 16.32 -11.83
C VAL A 27 -4.54 15.67 -12.30
N LEU A 28 -3.45 16.44 -12.35
CA LEU A 28 -2.13 15.90 -12.71
C LEU A 28 -1.67 14.84 -11.72
N SER A 29 -1.85 15.07 -10.42
CA SER A 29 -1.47 14.09 -9.37
C SER A 29 -2.32 12.83 -9.45
N LEU A 30 -3.61 12.95 -9.74
CA LEU A 30 -4.50 11.82 -9.98
C LEU A 30 -3.99 10.96 -11.13
N LEU A 31 -3.68 11.57 -12.28
CA LEU A 31 -3.15 10.86 -13.45
C LEU A 31 -1.79 10.22 -13.15
N HIS A 32 -0.91 10.94 -12.47
CA HIS A 32 0.41 10.45 -12.06
C HIS A 32 0.29 9.16 -11.23
N TYR A 33 -0.49 9.19 -10.14
CA TYR A 33 -0.60 8.02 -9.26
C TYR A 33 -1.35 6.85 -9.90
N VAL A 34 -2.28 7.10 -10.83
CA VAL A 34 -2.88 6.03 -11.63
C VAL A 34 -1.82 5.36 -12.51
N CYS A 35 -0.98 6.13 -13.19
CA CYS A 35 0.11 5.60 -13.99
C CYS A 35 1.11 4.80 -13.14
N VAL A 36 1.56 5.35 -12.01
CA VAL A 36 2.46 4.69 -11.06
C VAL A 36 1.88 3.35 -10.61
N ALA A 37 0.66 3.36 -10.07
CA ALA A 37 0.02 2.15 -9.56
C ALA A 37 -0.17 1.08 -10.65
N ILE A 38 -0.60 1.48 -11.86
CA ILE A 38 -0.74 0.53 -12.97
C ILE A 38 0.61 -0.06 -13.36
N SER A 39 1.64 0.77 -13.56
CA SER A 39 2.96 0.32 -14.00
C SER A 39 3.61 -0.62 -13.00
N GLU A 40 3.60 -0.26 -11.71
CA GLU A 40 4.22 -1.07 -10.66
C GLU A 40 3.47 -2.37 -10.41
N GLU A 41 2.14 -2.34 -10.34
CA GLU A 41 1.36 -3.55 -10.13
C GLU A 41 1.41 -4.50 -11.33
N LEU A 42 1.42 -3.99 -12.57
CA LEU A 42 1.56 -4.83 -13.75
C LEU A 42 2.90 -5.58 -13.74
N LEU A 43 3.99 -4.89 -13.41
CA LEU A 43 5.30 -5.51 -13.30
C LEU A 43 5.34 -6.52 -12.15
N LEU A 44 4.97 -6.11 -10.94
CA LEU A 44 5.23 -6.90 -9.75
C LEU A 44 4.20 -8.00 -9.53
N ARG A 45 2.91 -7.74 -9.79
CA ARG A 45 1.83 -8.69 -9.54
C ARG A 45 1.47 -9.42 -10.83
N GLY A 46 1.27 -8.66 -11.91
CA GLY A 46 0.89 -9.21 -13.22
C GLY A 46 1.97 -10.11 -13.82
N PHE A 47 3.24 -9.72 -13.72
CA PHE A 47 4.37 -10.45 -14.29
C PHE A 47 5.17 -11.25 -13.26
N ILE A 48 5.80 -10.59 -12.28
CA ILE A 48 6.74 -11.24 -11.36
C ILE A 48 6.03 -12.25 -10.45
N LEU A 49 5.07 -11.81 -9.63
CA LEU A 49 4.35 -12.69 -8.70
C LEU A 49 3.66 -13.83 -9.45
N ASN A 50 2.95 -13.52 -10.54
CA ASN A 50 2.28 -14.52 -11.36
C ASN A 50 3.23 -15.60 -11.87
N ASN A 51 4.46 -15.25 -12.28
CA ASN A 51 5.44 -16.24 -12.71
C ASN A 51 6.08 -16.99 -11.53
N LEU A 52 6.39 -16.31 -10.43
CA LEU A 52 6.92 -16.95 -9.22
C LEU A 52 5.95 -18.00 -8.67
N MET A 53 4.64 -17.75 -8.74
CA MET A 53 3.61 -18.71 -8.34
C MET A 53 3.57 -20.00 -9.16
N LYS A 54 4.17 -20.01 -10.37
CA LYS A 54 4.30 -21.23 -11.18
C LYS A 54 5.48 -22.09 -10.75
N SER A 55 6.47 -21.50 -10.07
CA SER A 55 7.71 -22.17 -9.68
C SER A 55 7.84 -22.42 -8.18
N PHE A 56 7.13 -21.64 -7.36
CA PHE A 56 7.17 -21.69 -5.90
C PHE A 56 5.77 -21.80 -5.31
N ASN A 57 5.68 -22.18 -4.03
CA ASN A 57 4.42 -22.08 -3.30
C ASN A 57 3.97 -20.62 -3.16
N ASN A 58 2.66 -20.42 -3.01
CA ASN A 58 2.01 -19.11 -2.95
C ASN A 58 2.65 -18.13 -1.95
N VAL A 59 3.01 -18.61 -0.75
CA VAL A 59 3.61 -17.78 0.31
C VAL A 59 5.00 -17.33 -0.10
N THR A 60 5.84 -18.25 -0.58
CA THR A 60 7.21 -17.93 -1.01
C THR A 60 7.21 -16.98 -2.21
N ALA A 61 6.32 -17.20 -3.18
CA ALA A 61 6.17 -16.32 -4.34
C ALA A 61 5.77 -14.89 -3.91
N LEU A 62 4.84 -14.76 -2.95
CA LEU A 62 4.43 -13.48 -2.39
C LEU A 62 5.61 -12.78 -1.73
N LEU A 63 6.31 -13.46 -0.80
CA LEU A 63 7.44 -12.87 -0.07
C LEU A 63 8.55 -12.41 -1.03
N LEU A 64 8.91 -13.21 -2.03
CA LEU A 64 9.91 -12.84 -3.03
C LEU A 64 9.49 -11.61 -3.86
N SER A 65 8.23 -11.55 -4.30
CA SER A 65 7.69 -10.38 -5.00
C SER A 65 7.70 -9.13 -4.10
N SER A 66 7.38 -9.28 -2.81
CA SER A 66 7.40 -8.18 -1.83
C SER A 66 8.83 -7.68 -1.54
N VAL A 67 9.82 -8.58 -1.49
CA VAL A 67 11.24 -8.17 -1.40
C VAL A 67 11.64 -7.35 -2.61
N LEU A 68 11.26 -7.79 -3.83
CA LEU A 68 11.57 -7.04 -5.05
C LEU A 68 10.91 -5.66 -5.06
N PHE A 69 9.66 -5.54 -4.60
CA PHE A 69 9.01 -4.24 -4.44
C PHE A 69 9.80 -3.31 -3.53
N SER A 70 10.19 -3.77 -2.34
CA SER A 70 11.01 -2.99 -1.40
C SER A 70 12.36 -2.58 -2.00
N LEU A 71 13.04 -3.50 -2.68
CA LEU A 71 14.35 -3.23 -3.30
C LEU A 71 14.28 -2.24 -4.47
N LEU A 72 13.19 -2.21 -5.23
CA LEU A 72 13.01 -1.20 -6.29
C LEU A 72 13.00 0.24 -5.75
N HIS A 73 12.63 0.41 -4.49
CA HIS A 73 12.59 1.69 -3.80
C HIS A 73 13.87 2.00 -3.01
N ALA A 74 14.84 1.08 -2.97
CA ALA A 74 16.09 1.28 -2.23
C ALA A 74 16.97 2.41 -2.81
N GLY A 75 16.69 2.87 -4.02
CA GLY A 75 17.34 4.02 -4.64
C GLY A 75 16.63 5.35 -4.39
N ASN A 76 15.48 5.35 -3.71
CA ASN A 76 14.70 6.56 -3.51
C ASN A 76 15.37 7.52 -2.51
N PRO A 77 15.12 8.84 -2.63
CA PRO A 77 15.60 9.80 -1.65
C PRO A 77 15.11 9.47 -0.24
N ASN A 78 15.94 9.75 0.77
CA ASN A 78 15.58 9.61 2.19
C ASN A 78 15.18 8.19 2.63
N ILE A 79 15.46 7.18 1.82
CA ILE A 79 15.18 5.79 2.20
C ILE A 79 15.92 5.41 3.48
N THR A 80 15.20 4.75 4.39
CA THR A 80 15.77 4.20 5.62
C THR A 80 15.60 2.69 5.63
N PHE A 81 16.40 2.00 6.45
CA PHE A 81 16.21 0.56 6.65
C PHE A 81 14.80 0.23 7.16
N PHE A 82 14.22 1.10 7.99
CA PHE A 82 12.84 0.95 8.45
C PHE A 82 11.84 1.13 7.30
N GLY A 83 12.03 2.14 6.43
CA GLY A 83 11.22 2.32 5.23
C GLY A 83 11.26 1.12 4.28
N LEU A 84 12.41 0.44 4.15
CA LEU A 84 12.49 -0.81 3.38
C LEU A 84 11.65 -1.94 4.00
N ILE A 85 11.58 -2.03 5.33
CA ILE A 85 10.74 -3.00 6.03
C ILE A 85 9.26 -2.66 5.81
N ASP A 86 8.86 -1.40 5.94
CA ASP A 86 7.50 -0.96 5.67
C ASP A 86 7.10 -1.26 4.22
N LEU A 87 7.93 -0.87 3.25
CA LEU A 87 7.70 -1.17 1.84
C LEU A 87 7.62 -2.68 1.56
N PHE A 88 8.41 -3.51 2.25
CA PHE A 88 8.29 -4.96 2.14
C PHE A 88 6.89 -5.43 2.60
N VAL A 89 6.38 -4.90 3.72
CA VAL A 89 5.04 -5.21 4.21
C VAL A 89 3.96 -4.66 3.29
N ALA A 90 4.14 -3.47 2.72
CA ALA A 90 3.27 -2.92 1.67
C ALA A 90 3.26 -3.85 0.44
N GLY A 91 4.42 -4.40 0.11
CA GLY A 91 4.60 -5.43 -0.90
C GLY A 91 3.69 -6.65 -0.68
N ILE A 92 3.58 -7.11 0.56
CA ILE A 92 2.70 -8.22 0.96
C ILE A 92 1.23 -7.78 0.86
N LEU A 93 0.90 -6.60 1.43
CA LEU A 93 -0.45 -6.05 1.43
C LEU A 93 -1.03 -5.92 0.02
N LEU A 94 -0.25 -5.39 -0.92
CA LEU A 94 -0.66 -5.22 -2.32
C LEU A 94 -0.68 -6.54 -3.10
N GLY A 95 0.20 -7.49 -2.78
CA GLY A 95 0.25 -8.80 -3.45
C GLY A 95 -0.83 -9.78 -2.98
N LEU A 96 -1.31 -9.66 -1.73
CA LEU A 96 -2.26 -10.58 -1.13
C LEU A 96 -3.60 -10.67 -1.89
N PRO A 97 -4.26 -9.57 -2.30
CA PRO A 97 -5.48 -9.64 -3.10
C PRO A 97 -5.29 -10.37 -4.43
N TYR A 98 -4.18 -10.13 -5.12
CA TYR A 98 -3.88 -10.81 -6.38
C TYR A 98 -3.63 -12.31 -6.18
N LEU A 99 -2.99 -12.68 -5.06
CA LEU A 99 -2.74 -14.08 -4.71
C LEU A 99 -4.05 -14.89 -4.67
N TYR A 100 -5.10 -14.35 -4.06
CA TYR A 100 -6.41 -15.02 -3.91
C TYR A 100 -7.33 -14.87 -5.13
N THR A 101 -7.34 -13.70 -5.77
CA THR A 101 -8.37 -13.38 -6.78
C THR A 101 -7.89 -13.50 -8.22
N LYS A 102 -6.58 -13.50 -8.46
CA LYS A 102 -5.96 -13.32 -9.80
C LYS A 102 -6.45 -12.07 -10.54
N ASN A 103 -7.00 -11.11 -9.81
CA ASN A 103 -7.50 -9.86 -10.33
C ASN A 103 -6.59 -8.72 -9.86
N ILE A 104 -5.92 -8.08 -10.81
CA ILE A 104 -4.95 -7.01 -10.54
C ILE A 104 -5.60 -5.67 -10.19
N TRP A 105 -6.86 -5.46 -10.59
CA TRP A 105 -7.54 -4.16 -10.41
C TRP A 105 -7.69 -3.77 -8.94
N PHE A 106 -7.87 -4.75 -8.05
CA PHE A 106 -7.94 -4.46 -6.61
C PHE A 106 -6.58 -3.96 -6.08
N SER A 107 -5.48 -4.62 -6.46
CA SER A 107 -4.14 -4.19 -6.08
C SER A 107 -3.81 -2.80 -6.63
N ILE A 108 -4.16 -2.52 -7.89
CA ILE A 108 -4.01 -1.20 -8.52
C ILE A 108 -4.80 -0.14 -7.75
N ALA A 109 -6.08 -0.39 -7.45
CA ALA A 109 -6.92 0.56 -6.74
C ALA A 109 -6.41 0.83 -5.32
N LEU A 110 -5.96 -0.21 -4.61
CA LEU A 110 -5.39 -0.09 -3.27
C LEU A 110 -4.09 0.72 -3.29
N HIS A 111 -3.18 0.42 -4.21
CA HIS A 111 -1.90 1.12 -4.38
C HIS A 111 -2.14 2.60 -4.75
N PHE A 112 -2.96 2.86 -5.77
CA PHE A 112 -3.36 4.22 -6.15
C PHE A 112 -3.92 5.00 -4.97
N SER A 113 -4.84 4.38 -4.22
CA SER A 113 -5.48 5.03 -3.06
C SER A 113 -4.44 5.39 -2.00
N TRP A 114 -3.49 4.49 -1.71
CA TRP A 114 -2.42 4.76 -0.76
C TRP A 114 -1.62 6.00 -1.18
N ASN A 115 -1.08 6.01 -2.40
CA ASN A 115 -0.23 7.11 -2.86
C ASN A 115 -0.98 8.44 -3.00
N PHE A 116 -2.19 8.41 -3.58
CA PHE A 116 -2.99 9.61 -3.79
C PHE A 116 -3.40 10.27 -2.48
N PHE A 117 -3.86 9.48 -1.51
CA PHE A 117 -4.22 10.07 -0.22
C PHE A 117 -2.98 10.49 0.58
N GLN A 118 -1.86 9.76 0.49
CA GLN A 118 -0.63 10.09 1.23
C GLN A 118 -0.04 11.41 0.76
N GLY A 119 0.20 11.52 -0.55
CA GLY A 119 0.76 12.70 -1.18
C GLY A 119 -0.27 13.80 -1.39
N THR A 120 -1.20 13.60 -2.32
CA THR A 120 -2.09 14.67 -2.78
C THR A 120 -3.03 15.17 -1.70
N ILE A 121 -3.52 14.30 -0.82
CA ILE A 121 -4.47 14.74 0.22
C ILE A 121 -3.74 15.20 1.48
N PHE A 122 -2.92 14.34 2.09
CA PHE A 122 -2.33 14.59 3.41
C PHE A 122 -0.93 15.25 3.39
N GLY A 123 -0.31 15.38 2.22
CA GLY A 123 0.93 16.13 2.06
C GLY A 123 2.19 15.46 2.60
N PHE A 124 2.16 14.14 2.79
CA PHE A 124 3.38 13.39 3.05
C PHE A 124 4.11 13.10 1.73
N ASN A 125 5.43 12.99 1.78
CA ASN A 125 6.19 12.45 0.65
C ASN A 125 5.72 11.02 0.34
N VAL A 126 5.77 10.63 -0.93
CA VAL A 126 5.45 9.27 -1.37
C VAL A 126 6.75 8.58 -1.74
N SER A 127 7.14 7.61 -0.91
CA SER A 127 8.43 6.92 -1.00
C SER A 127 9.62 7.86 -1.15
N GLY A 128 9.65 8.94 -0.37
CA GLY A 128 10.72 9.95 -0.38
C GLY A 128 10.66 10.98 -1.50
N ILE A 129 9.62 10.94 -2.34
CA ILE A 129 9.42 11.90 -3.44
C ILE A 129 8.41 12.96 -3.01
N GLU A 130 8.83 14.23 -3.08
CA GLU A 130 7.96 15.38 -2.88
C GLU A 130 6.96 15.52 -4.03
N ASN A 131 5.70 15.76 -3.69
CA ASN A 131 4.61 15.87 -4.65
C ASN A 131 3.68 17.02 -4.25
N TYR A 132 2.85 17.47 -5.20
CA TYR A 132 1.79 18.41 -4.90
C TYR A 132 0.81 17.84 -3.85
N SER A 133 0.38 18.68 -2.91
CA SER A 133 -0.54 18.34 -1.84
C SER A 133 -1.58 19.43 -1.60
N ILE A 134 -2.77 19.01 -1.14
CA ILE A 134 -3.87 19.92 -0.75
C ILE A 134 -3.66 20.42 0.67
N ILE A 135 -3.32 19.51 1.59
CA ILE A 135 -3.02 19.83 2.98
C ILE A 135 -1.51 19.97 3.09
N GLU A 136 -1.02 21.19 3.29
CA GLU A 136 0.38 21.43 3.55
C GLU A 136 0.64 21.24 5.04
N THR A 137 1.58 20.35 5.36
CA THR A 137 2.03 20.10 6.74
C THR A 137 3.53 20.24 6.85
N ASP A 138 3.98 20.77 7.99
CA ASP A 138 5.39 20.79 8.35
C ASP A 138 5.59 19.92 9.59
N TYR A 139 6.81 19.40 9.78
CA TYR A 139 7.20 18.71 11.01
C TYR A 139 8.56 19.22 11.47
N LYS A 140 8.77 19.33 12.79
CA LYS A 140 9.99 19.94 13.35
C LYS A 140 11.21 19.03 13.24
N LEU A 141 11.01 17.74 13.49
CA LEU A 141 12.08 16.72 13.50
C LEU A 141 11.52 15.41 12.95
N ALA A 142 12.32 14.76 12.11
CA ALA A 142 12.00 13.42 11.62
C ALA A 142 11.92 12.45 12.81
N SER A 143 10.84 11.68 12.86
CA SER A 143 10.62 10.69 13.91
C SER A 143 10.08 9.39 13.30
N ILE A 144 10.16 8.29 14.04
CA ILE A 144 9.54 7.03 13.63
C ILE A 144 8.00 7.13 13.59
N TRP A 145 7.40 8.17 14.18
CA TRP A 145 5.96 8.36 14.18
C TRP A 145 5.48 9.07 12.91
N ASN A 146 6.21 10.10 12.47
CA ASN A 146 5.85 10.87 11.27
C ASN A 146 6.49 10.34 9.98
N GLY A 147 7.57 9.54 10.08
CA GLY A 147 8.27 8.94 8.94
C GLY A 147 9.26 9.86 8.23
N GLY A 148 9.40 11.12 8.68
CA GLY A 148 10.36 12.10 8.17
C GLY A 148 10.21 12.37 6.67
N ASP A 149 11.35 12.66 6.02
CA ASP A 149 11.39 13.02 4.59
C ASP A 149 11.07 11.85 3.65
N PHE A 150 11.03 10.62 4.16
CA PHE A 150 10.55 9.48 3.38
C PHE A 150 9.01 9.52 3.23
N GLY A 151 8.31 10.14 4.19
CA GLY A 151 6.86 10.23 4.25
C GLY A 151 6.23 9.17 5.15
N PHE A 152 4.90 9.02 5.04
CA PHE A 152 4.14 8.17 5.97
C PHE A 152 4.58 6.69 5.94
N GLU A 153 5.08 6.18 4.82
CA GLU A 153 5.70 4.85 4.67
C GLU A 153 6.98 4.67 5.51
N GLY A 154 7.56 5.73 6.04
CA GLY A 154 8.67 5.67 7.00
C GLY A 154 8.20 5.51 8.45
N SER A 155 6.88 5.49 8.70
CA SER A 155 6.32 5.55 10.06
C SER A 155 5.91 4.20 10.63
N LEU A 156 6.02 4.07 11.95
CA LEU A 156 5.48 2.93 12.69
C LEU A 156 3.95 2.83 12.57
N LEU A 157 3.26 3.97 12.42
CA LEU A 157 1.82 3.99 12.19
C LEU A 157 1.44 3.33 10.86
N SER A 158 2.19 3.61 9.79
CA SER A 158 2.02 2.94 8.50
C SER A 158 2.14 1.42 8.66
N LEU A 159 3.23 0.95 9.25
CA LEU A 159 3.50 -0.47 9.45
C LEU A 159 2.36 -1.16 10.22
N ILE A 160 1.88 -0.56 11.32
CA ILE A 160 0.78 -1.10 12.12
C ILE A 160 -0.50 -1.20 11.28
N PHE A 161 -0.86 -0.15 10.53
CA PHE A 161 -2.07 -0.17 9.71
C PHE A 161 -1.99 -1.17 8.56
N GLN A 162 -0.81 -1.33 7.94
CA GLN A 162 -0.60 -2.34 6.90
C GLN A 162 -0.77 -3.75 7.45
N LEU A 163 -0.19 -4.06 8.63
CA LEU A 163 -0.35 -5.37 9.27
C LEU A 163 -1.81 -5.68 9.63
N ILE A 164 -2.54 -4.69 10.15
CA ILE A 164 -3.99 -4.82 10.42
C ILE A 164 -4.74 -5.08 9.10
N ALA A 165 -4.46 -4.32 8.05
CA ALA A 165 -5.10 -4.48 6.75
C ALA A 165 -4.81 -5.86 6.13
N ILE A 166 -3.58 -6.36 6.22
CA ILE A 166 -3.20 -7.72 5.82
C ILE A 166 -4.04 -8.75 6.58
N GLY A 167 -4.14 -8.64 7.91
CA GLY A 167 -4.93 -9.54 8.72
C GLY A 167 -6.41 -9.57 8.31
N ILE A 168 -7.02 -8.41 8.11
CA ILE A 168 -8.42 -8.28 7.67
C ILE A 168 -8.62 -8.90 6.29
N LEU A 169 -7.75 -8.59 5.32
CA LEU A 169 -7.85 -9.11 3.97
C LEU A 169 -7.65 -10.62 3.94
N TYR A 170 -6.65 -11.14 4.65
CA TYR A 170 -6.41 -12.58 4.78
C TYR A 170 -7.65 -13.30 5.33
N MET A 171 -8.20 -12.83 6.45
CA MET A 171 -9.41 -13.40 7.05
C MET A 171 -10.62 -13.34 6.08
N SER A 172 -10.80 -12.22 5.38
CA SER A 172 -11.89 -12.04 4.42
C SER A 172 -11.80 -13.03 3.25
N PHE A 173 -10.61 -13.21 2.68
CA PHE A 173 -10.40 -14.15 1.57
C PHE A 173 -10.51 -15.61 2.01
N GLU A 174 -9.94 -15.97 3.15
CA GLU A 174 -10.05 -17.33 3.72
C GLU A 174 -11.52 -17.69 4.01
N ASN A 175 -12.29 -16.77 4.59
CA ASN A 175 -13.71 -17.01 4.86
C ASN A 175 -14.51 -17.17 3.57
N LYS A 176 -14.23 -16.36 2.53
CA LYS A 176 -14.87 -16.53 1.22
C LYS A 176 -14.56 -17.89 0.60
N LEU A 177 -13.30 -18.33 0.67
CA LEU A 177 -12.88 -19.63 0.13
C LEU A 177 -13.59 -20.78 0.84
N LYS A 178 -13.59 -20.80 2.19
CA LYS A 178 -14.29 -21.81 2.99
C LYS A 178 -15.79 -21.88 2.68
N ASN A 179 -16.43 -20.72 2.55
CA ASN A 179 -17.85 -20.64 2.21
C ASN A 179 -18.17 -21.15 0.80
N SER A 180 -17.26 -20.95 -0.18
CA SER A 180 -17.40 -21.51 -1.52
C SER A 180 -17.38 -23.04 -1.49
N LEU A 181 -16.37 -23.61 -0.82
CA LEU A 181 -16.20 -25.06 -0.71
C LEU A 181 -17.39 -25.73 0.01
N ALA A 182 -17.91 -25.12 1.07
CA ALA A 182 -19.09 -25.62 1.78
C ALA A 182 -20.35 -25.62 0.90
N ARG A 183 -20.52 -24.62 0.02
CA ARG A 183 -21.65 -24.57 -0.93
C ARG A 183 -21.56 -25.66 -1.98
N GLU A 184 -20.37 -25.91 -2.52
CA GLU A 184 -20.12 -26.96 -3.51
C GLU A 184 -20.39 -28.37 -2.94
N GLN A 185 -20.00 -28.61 -1.68
CA GLN A 185 -20.29 -29.87 -0.97
C GLN A 185 -21.80 -30.05 -0.73
N ASN A 186 -22.52 -28.98 -0.37
CA ASN A 186 -23.97 -29.07 -0.16
C ASN A 186 -24.77 -29.27 -1.46
N HIS A 187 -24.27 -28.77 -2.59
CA HIS A 187 -24.90 -29.01 -3.90
C HIS A 187 -24.66 -30.42 -4.41
N SER A 188 -23.45 -30.97 -4.24
CA SER A 188 -23.15 -32.36 -4.62
C SER A 188 -23.94 -33.38 -3.81
N ASN A 189 -24.07 -33.19 -2.49
CA ASN A 189 -24.87 -34.08 -1.63
C ASN A 189 -26.39 -34.04 -1.91
N LYS A 190 -26.92 -32.98 -2.53
CA LYS A 190 -28.33 -32.90 -2.93
C LYS A 190 -28.62 -33.51 -4.31
N ALA A 191 -27.58 -33.77 -5.11
CA ALA A 191 -27.68 -34.32 -6.45
C ALA A 191 -27.48 -35.85 -6.52
N SER A 192 -27.07 -36.47 -5.40
CA SER A 192 -26.95 -37.92 -5.18
C SER A 192 -28.18 -38.49 -4.49
#